data_AF-A0A1C6BUP2-F1
#
_entry.id   AF-A0A1C6BUP2-F1
#
_cell.length_a   1.000
_cell.length_b   1.000
_cell.length_c   1.000
_cell.angle_alpha   90.00
_cell.angle_beta   90.00
_cell.angle_gamma   90.00
#
_symmetry.space_group_name_H-M   'P 1'
#
loop_
_entity.id
_entity.type
_entity.pdbx_description
1 polymer ?
#
loop_
_entity_poly.entity_id
_entity_poly.type
_entity_poly.pdbx_seq_one_letter_code
_entity_poly.pdbx_strand_id
1 'polypeptide(L)'
;MKVMRNKDGGFGRRSIFLLQGCLMKAAAAAALTAGMAVLPVSAAEGDLLPAPKVVTALAYEKEDRDIAVSVKIPEIHWGPSVSAARQKQVNAGIRRLCEQYAEEAEDWARQYRKAFLETGGSEEEWKDHGIAVSVRYEILAQTDNYLSLRIMGTDNWSRAHYRAKYYTFDCQTGQTVALKDILGDEYQTIADVSIRRQMDHRWNGGASYGTFTGIDEDTPFYINEKGNPVVVFSAYEIAPGSEGRPEFEIIRPYAVDSLSELTGLLGMNDEDTSRLFGGGRENWSADRTFFVGRTYEIMLHGQPCRLFTICSRDKIVEAVSLWVIGGERPVTERDAAAWAAYVTTMMGTEPTLDPDISEGGSRNRRWNAKKLIAVMHQMPDILTISIQPAVGELH
;
A
#
# COMPACT_ATOMS: atom_id res chain seq x y z
N MET A 1 -59.52 12.14 43.64
CA MET A 1 -59.47 13.63 43.65
C MET A 1 -58.02 14.05 43.85
N LYS A 2 -57.54 15.05 43.07
CA LYS A 2 -56.29 15.86 43.19
C LYS A 2 -55.36 15.53 44.39
N VAL A 3 -54.04 15.29 44.21
CA VAL A 3 -53.00 16.35 44.11
C VAL A 3 -51.61 15.74 43.76
N MET A 4 -50.89 16.33 42.78
CA MET A 4 -49.41 16.61 42.63
C MET A 4 -48.37 15.53 43.07
N ARG A 5 -47.16 15.35 42.50
CA ARG A 5 -46.27 16.07 41.53
C ARG A 5 -45.21 15.01 41.02
N ASN A 6 -44.13 15.22 40.24
CA ASN A 6 -43.41 16.37 39.69
C ASN A 6 -42.57 15.96 38.43
N LYS A 7 -42.33 16.91 37.51
CA LYS A 7 -41.20 17.07 36.55
C LYS A 7 -40.34 15.85 36.08
N ASP A 8 -40.42 15.57 34.78
CA ASP A 8 -39.26 15.26 33.93
C ASP A 8 -38.57 16.56 33.44
N GLY A 9 -37.29 16.46 33.03
CA GLY A 9 -36.60 17.54 32.31
C GLY A 9 -35.07 17.51 32.41
N GLY A 10 -34.40 17.16 31.30
CA GLY A 10 -32.92 17.16 31.21
C GLY A 10 -32.43 16.91 29.78
N PHE A 11 -32.11 17.97 29.04
CA PHE A 11 -31.68 17.89 27.64
C PHE A 11 -30.17 17.60 27.54
N GLY A 12 -29.79 16.40 27.09
CA GLY A 12 -28.39 15.99 26.87
C GLY A 12 -27.91 16.27 25.45
N ARG A 13 -26.82 17.03 25.29
CA ARG A 13 -26.27 17.46 23.99
C ARG A 13 -25.74 16.26 23.18
N ARG A 14 -26.19 16.11 21.92
CA ARG A 14 -25.45 15.40 20.87
C ARG A 14 -24.68 16.43 20.04
N SER A 15 -23.35 16.34 20.04
CA SER A 15 -22.47 17.25 19.29
C SER A 15 -22.44 16.86 17.81
N ILE A 16 -23.27 17.50 16.99
CA ILE A 16 -23.12 17.43 15.53
C ILE A 16 -21.91 18.30 15.15
N PHE A 17 -20.89 17.69 14.53
CA PHE A 17 -19.80 18.44 13.94
C PHE A 17 -20.31 19.19 12.70
N LEU A 18 -20.55 20.48 12.87
CA LEU A 18 -20.75 21.43 11.78
C LEU A 18 -19.44 21.54 10.98
N LEU A 19 -19.35 20.80 9.87
CA LEU A 19 -18.42 21.11 8.80
C LEU A 19 -18.72 22.54 8.33
N GLN A 20 -17.85 23.49 8.66
CA GLN A 20 -18.00 24.86 8.23
C GLN A 20 -17.80 24.93 6.72
N GLY A 21 -18.90 25.06 5.97
CA GLY A 21 -18.85 25.40 4.56
C GLY A 21 -18.17 26.76 4.40
N CYS A 22 -16.96 26.78 3.84
CA CYS A 22 -16.28 28.01 3.50
C CYS A 22 -17.06 28.73 2.39
N LEU A 23 -17.82 29.76 2.78
CA LEU A 23 -18.50 30.70 1.89
C LEU A 23 -17.47 31.51 1.07
N MET A 24 -16.92 30.87 0.04
CA MET A 24 -16.10 31.48 -1.00
C MET A 24 -16.98 32.40 -1.87
N LYS A 25 -17.36 33.56 -1.33
CA LYS A 25 -17.92 34.68 -2.11
C LYS A 25 -16.80 35.33 -2.95
N ALA A 26 -16.34 34.62 -3.97
CA ALA A 26 -15.43 35.15 -4.97
C ALA A 26 -16.22 35.94 -6.01
N ALA A 27 -15.95 37.25 -6.13
CA ALA A 27 -16.49 38.05 -7.22
C ALA A 27 -15.64 37.83 -8.47
N ALA A 28 -16.09 36.96 -9.37
CA ALA A 28 -15.35 36.60 -10.58
C ALA A 28 -15.34 37.75 -11.61
N ALA A 29 -14.24 38.50 -11.66
CA ALA A 29 -13.88 39.27 -12.85
C ALA A 29 -13.22 38.32 -13.86
N ALA A 30 -13.77 38.22 -15.06
CA ALA A 30 -13.26 37.30 -16.10
C ALA A 30 -11.85 37.72 -16.57
N ALA A 31 -10.82 37.01 -16.09
CA ALA A 31 -9.41 37.30 -16.35
C ALA A 31 -8.73 36.14 -17.08
N LEU A 32 -8.75 36.16 -18.43
CA LEU A 32 -8.04 35.19 -19.27
C LEU A 32 -6.53 35.50 -19.33
N THR A 33 -5.82 35.34 -18.21
CA THR A 33 -4.37 35.61 -18.14
C THR A 33 -3.55 34.47 -18.74
N ALA A 34 -3.41 34.47 -20.07
CA ALA A 34 -2.49 33.62 -20.82
C ALA A 34 -1.01 34.04 -20.61
N GLY A 35 -0.49 33.87 -19.40
CA GLY A 35 0.85 34.29 -18.99
C GLY A 35 1.96 33.30 -19.39
N MET A 36 2.36 33.28 -20.66
CA MET A 36 3.46 32.43 -21.14
C MET A 36 4.84 32.97 -20.73
N ALA A 37 5.24 32.70 -19.49
CA ALA A 37 6.52 33.14 -18.91
C ALA A 37 7.71 32.31 -19.44
N VAL A 38 8.22 32.67 -20.64
CA VAL A 38 9.45 32.09 -21.19
C VAL A 38 10.68 32.69 -20.48
N LEU A 39 11.29 31.92 -19.58
CA LEU A 39 12.61 32.22 -19.03
C LEU A 39 13.70 31.56 -19.90
N PRO A 40 14.80 32.27 -20.22
CA PRO A 40 15.90 31.69 -21.00
C PRO A 40 16.69 30.70 -20.13
N VAL A 41 16.59 29.41 -20.43
CA VAL A 41 17.55 28.40 -19.93
C VAL A 41 18.86 28.58 -20.68
N SER A 42 19.86 29.13 -20.00
CA SER A 42 21.24 29.08 -20.47
C SER A 42 21.75 27.65 -20.31
N ALA A 43 22.25 27.06 -21.41
CA ALA A 43 22.87 25.74 -21.35
C ALA A 43 24.24 25.85 -20.68
N ALA A 44 24.42 25.14 -19.57
CA ALA A 44 25.71 24.75 -19.03
C ALA A 44 25.87 23.25 -19.23
N GLU A 45 27.03 22.82 -19.73
CA GLU A 45 27.33 21.41 -19.99
C GLU A 45 27.86 20.74 -18.71
N GLY A 46 27.59 19.44 -18.53
CA GLY A 46 28.46 18.58 -17.72
C GLY A 46 27.89 17.83 -16.51
N ASP A 47 26.60 17.94 -16.17
CA ASP A 47 25.99 17.20 -15.05
C ASP A 47 24.69 16.48 -15.45
N LEU A 48 24.30 15.46 -14.66
CA LEU A 48 22.98 14.82 -14.82
C LEU A 48 21.87 15.82 -14.52
N LEU A 49 20.81 15.75 -15.32
CA LEU A 49 19.78 16.78 -15.37
C LEU A 49 18.82 16.71 -14.17
N PRO A 50 18.30 17.85 -13.69
CA PRO A 50 17.37 17.88 -12.57
C PRO A 50 16.10 17.07 -12.85
N ALA A 51 15.53 16.49 -11.79
CA ALA A 51 14.27 15.72 -11.82
C ALA A 51 13.15 16.44 -12.61
N PRO A 52 12.33 15.70 -13.38
CA PRO A 52 11.43 16.26 -14.39
C PRO A 52 10.44 17.27 -13.81
N LYS A 53 10.36 18.44 -14.45
CA LYS A 53 9.56 19.56 -13.95
C LYS A 53 8.12 19.47 -14.41
N VAL A 54 7.20 19.33 -13.46
CA VAL A 54 5.75 19.41 -13.72
C VAL A 54 5.28 20.87 -13.62
N VAL A 55 4.44 21.31 -14.56
CA VAL A 55 3.80 22.63 -14.56
C VAL A 55 2.33 22.51 -14.97
N THR A 56 1.47 23.46 -14.56
CA THR A 56 0.11 23.55 -15.11
C THR A 56 0.17 24.25 -16.47
N ALA A 57 0.13 23.49 -17.57
CA ALA A 57 0.19 24.07 -18.92
C ALA A 57 -1.16 24.63 -19.41
N LEU A 58 -2.28 24.13 -18.87
CA LEU A 58 -3.59 24.72 -19.06
C LEU A 58 -4.38 24.68 -17.75
N ALA A 59 -4.82 25.85 -17.30
CA ALA A 59 -5.86 25.99 -16.30
C ALA A 59 -7.01 26.80 -16.91
N TYR A 60 -8.24 26.33 -16.73
CA TYR A 60 -9.44 27.11 -17.05
C TYR A 60 -10.52 26.87 -16.01
N GLU A 61 -11.34 27.89 -15.82
CA GLU A 61 -12.55 27.83 -15.00
C GLU A 61 -13.71 28.33 -15.84
N LYS A 62 -14.81 27.57 -15.84
CA LYS A 62 -16.05 27.84 -16.56
C LYS A 62 -17.16 27.79 -15.53
N GLU A 63 -17.82 28.92 -15.32
CA GLU A 63 -19.01 29.04 -14.48
C GLU A 63 -20.14 29.50 -15.41
N ASP A 64 -21.15 28.65 -15.59
CA ASP A 64 -22.42 29.04 -16.20
C ASP A 64 -23.50 29.15 -15.12
N ARG A 65 -24.79 29.13 -15.48
CA ARG A 65 -25.87 29.26 -14.48
C ARG A 65 -26.07 27.99 -13.64
N ASP A 66 -25.54 26.87 -14.11
CA ASP A 66 -26.00 25.54 -13.72
C ASP A 66 -24.86 24.66 -13.20
N ILE A 67 -23.62 24.88 -13.66
CA ILE A 67 -22.43 24.11 -13.28
C ILE A 67 -21.20 25.03 -13.17
N ALA A 68 -20.42 24.87 -12.09
CA ALA A 68 -19.06 25.40 -12.00
C ALA A 68 -18.03 24.30 -12.34
N VAL A 69 -17.06 24.60 -13.21
CA VAL A 69 -16.08 23.63 -13.72
C VAL A 69 -14.67 24.22 -13.61
N SER A 70 -13.76 23.60 -12.85
CA SER A 70 -12.36 24.03 -12.69
C SER A 70 -11.38 22.92 -13.09
N VAL A 71 -10.64 23.14 -14.17
CA VAL A 71 -9.77 22.13 -14.80
C VAL A 71 -8.32 22.60 -14.82
N LYS A 72 -7.40 21.75 -14.34
CA LYS A 72 -5.95 22.00 -14.29
C LYS A 72 -5.21 20.81 -14.90
N ILE A 73 -4.68 21.01 -16.10
CA ILE A 73 -3.95 20.00 -16.88
C ILE A 73 -2.44 20.17 -16.66
N PRO A 74 -1.74 19.16 -16.12
CA PRO A 74 -0.29 19.19 -16.01
C PRO A 74 0.39 18.95 -17.36
N GLU A 75 1.57 19.51 -17.52
CA GLU A 75 2.55 19.12 -18.52
C GLU A 75 3.88 18.82 -17.81
N ILE A 76 4.57 17.78 -18.25
CA ILE A 76 5.82 17.32 -17.65
C ILE A 76 6.95 17.61 -18.64
N HIS A 77 8.01 18.26 -18.15
CA HIS A 77 9.21 18.57 -18.92
C HIS A 77 10.38 17.76 -18.36
N TRP A 78 10.85 16.78 -19.13
CA TRP A 78 12.03 15.97 -18.81
C TRP A 78 13.29 16.58 -19.43
N GLY A 79 14.45 16.24 -18.87
CA GLY A 79 15.75 16.53 -19.50
C GLY A 79 15.92 15.79 -20.86
N PRO A 80 16.90 16.18 -21.68
CA PRO A 80 17.16 15.63 -23.01
C PRO A 80 17.47 14.12 -23.08
N SER A 81 17.56 13.38 -21.97
CA SER A 81 17.55 11.91 -21.99
C SER A 81 16.22 11.35 -22.53
N VAL A 82 15.10 12.04 -22.25
CA VAL A 82 13.76 11.67 -22.75
C VAL A 82 13.47 12.40 -24.04
N SER A 83 13.37 11.67 -25.14
CA SER A 83 13.15 12.24 -26.48
C SER A 83 11.88 13.11 -26.54
N ALA A 84 11.93 14.22 -27.30
CA ALA A 84 10.79 15.12 -27.46
C ALA A 84 9.52 14.43 -27.99
N ALA A 85 9.68 13.35 -28.77
CA ALA A 85 8.57 12.50 -29.21
C ALA A 85 7.89 11.78 -28.04
N ARG A 86 8.67 11.24 -27.08
CA ARG A 86 8.15 10.59 -25.87
C ARG A 86 7.52 11.61 -24.92
N GLN A 87 8.15 12.76 -24.68
CA GLN A 87 7.57 13.82 -23.84
C GLN A 87 6.20 14.26 -24.40
N LYS A 88 6.12 14.50 -25.72
CA LYS A 88 4.86 14.84 -26.41
C LYS A 88 3.82 13.71 -26.33
N GLN A 89 4.23 12.44 -26.41
CA GLN A 89 3.33 11.28 -26.27
C GLN A 89 2.68 11.25 -24.88
N VAL A 90 3.48 11.38 -23.81
CA VAL A 90 2.97 11.30 -22.43
C VAL A 90 2.08 12.51 -22.11
N ASN A 91 2.53 13.73 -22.44
CA ASN A 91 1.76 14.95 -22.18
C ASN A 91 0.44 14.98 -22.98
N ALA A 92 0.40 14.42 -24.20
CA ALA A 92 -0.84 14.25 -24.95
C ALA A 92 -1.79 13.19 -24.34
N GLY A 93 -1.25 12.13 -23.73
CA GLY A 93 -2.05 11.12 -23.01
C GLY A 93 -2.67 11.69 -21.73
N ILE A 94 -1.86 12.37 -20.92
CA ILE A 94 -2.28 13.11 -19.71
C ILE A 94 -3.38 14.13 -20.04
N ARG A 95 -3.16 14.93 -21.09
CA ARG A 95 -4.13 15.92 -21.57
C ARG A 95 -5.48 15.30 -21.90
N ARG A 96 -5.50 14.22 -22.69
CA ARG A 96 -6.73 13.50 -23.06
C ARG A 96 -7.48 12.95 -21.84
N LEU A 97 -6.76 12.43 -20.84
CA LEU A 97 -7.41 11.94 -19.62
C LEU A 97 -8.07 13.08 -18.82
N CYS A 98 -7.40 14.23 -18.70
CA CYS A 98 -8.00 15.41 -18.06
C CYS A 98 -9.21 15.95 -18.82
N GLU A 99 -9.13 15.97 -20.16
CA GLU A 99 -10.22 16.40 -21.05
C GLU A 99 -11.41 15.42 -20.95
N GLN A 100 -11.17 14.11 -20.95
CA GLN A 100 -12.18 13.07 -20.72
C GLN A 100 -12.85 13.20 -19.34
N TYR A 101 -12.09 13.36 -18.26
CA TYR A 101 -12.65 13.54 -16.92
C TYR A 101 -13.48 14.83 -16.78
N ALA A 102 -13.20 15.87 -17.58
CA ALA A 102 -14.01 17.08 -17.62
C ALA A 102 -15.31 16.85 -18.41
N GLU A 103 -15.22 16.18 -19.57
CA GLU A 103 -16.38 15.85 -20.42
C GLU A 103 -17.37 14.92 -19.69
N GLU A 104 -16.90 13.81 -19.11
CA GLU A 104 -17.73 12.86 -18.36
C GLU A 104 -18.47 13.53 -17.19
N ALA A 105 -17.80 14.42 -16.45
CA ALA A 105 -18.37 15.09 -15.29
C ALA A 105 -19.32 16.23 -15.68
N GLU A 106 -19.04 16.98 -16.75
CA GLU A 106 -19.99 17.94 -17.31
C GLU A 106 -21.26 17.26 -17.83
N ASP A 107 -21.13 16.13 -18.54
CA ASP A 107 -22.30 15.39 -19.05
C ASP A 107 -23.11 14.72 -17.95
N TRP A 108 -22.47 14.20 -16.91
CA TRP A 108 -23.17 13.73 -15.72
C TRP A 108 -23.98 14.87 -15.06
N ALA A 109 -23.38 16.05 -14.85
CA ALA A 109 -24.06 17.17 -14.23
C ALA A 109 -25.22 17.70 -15.09
N ARG A 110 -25.06 17.74 -16.43
CA ARG A 110 -26.16 18.04 -17.37
C ARG A 110 -27.32 17.04 -17.27
N GLN A 111 -27.02 15.74 -17.20
CA GLN A 111 -28.02 14.70 -17.05
C GLN A 111 -28.72 14.75 -15.68
N TYR A 112 -27.98 15.02 -14.60
CA TYR A 112 -28.53 15.17 -13.26
C TYR A 112 -29.47 16.38 -13.15
N ARG A 113 -29.09 17.54 -13.71
CA ARG A 113 -29.98 18.72 -13.82
C ARG A 113 -31.29 18.37 -14.51
N LYS A 114 -31.20 17.70 -15.67
CA LYS A 114 -32.39 17.31 -16.44
C LYS A 114 -33.31 16.41 -15.61
N ALA A 115 -32.77 15.36 -15.00
CA ALA A 115 -33.55 14.44 -14.17
C ALA A 115 -34.20 15.13 -12.97
N PHE A 116 -33.47 16.03 -12.29
CA PHE A 116 -33.96 16.80 -11.14
C PHE A 116 -35.19 17.66 -11.48
N LEU A 117 -35.13 18.39 -12.60
CA LEU A 117 -36.25 19.20 -13.08
C LEU A 117 -37.41 18.33 -13.60
N GLU A 118 -37.13 17.22 -14.29
CA GLU A 118 -38.15 16.25 -14.73
C GLU A 118 -38.85 15.55 -13.55
N THR A 119 -38.19 15.39 -12.39
CA THR A 119 -38.83 14.90 -11.15
C THR A 119 -39.50 15.99 -10.31
N GLY A 120 -39.57 17.23 -10.81
CA GLY A 120 -40.34 18.32 -10.19
C GLY A 120 -39.54 19.29 -9.30
N GLY A 121 -38.21 19.22 -9.30
CA GLY A 121 -37.36 20.25 -8.70
C GLY A 121 -37.37 21.56 -9.49
N SER A 122 -37.06 22.68 -8.84
CA SER A 122 -37.03 24.02 -9.44
C SER A 122 -35.63 24.48 -9.88
N GLU A 123 -35.56 25.49 -10.75
CA GLU A 123 -34.27 26.12 -11.09
C GLU A 123 -33.65 26.88 -9.91
N GLU A 124 -34.45 27.29 -8.93
CA GLU A 124 -34.00 27.96 -7.70
C GLU A 124 -33.30 26.96 -6.77
N GLU A 125 -33.91 25.79 -6.54
CA GLU A 125 -33.28 24.69 -5.79
C GLU A 125 -32.04 24.16 -6.50
N TRP A 126 -32.07 23.99 -7.83
CA TRP A 126 -30.88 23.57 -8.60
C TRP A 126 -29.70 24.52 -8.39
N LYS A 127 -29.95 25.83 -8.35
CA LYS A 127 -28.91 26.83 -8.12
C LYS A 127 -28.33 26.74 -6.70
N ASP A 128 -29.17 26.45 -5.71
CA ASP A 128 -28.73 26.26 -4.32
C ASP A 128 -27.98 24.93 -4.10
N HIS A 129 -28.12 23.93 -4.98
CA HIS A 129 -27.25 22.73 -4.99
C HIS A 129 -25.78 23.08 -5.32
N GLY A 130 -25.53 24.12 -6.12
CA GLY A 130 -24.18 24.65 -6.39
C GLY A 130 -23.19 23.60 -6.92
N ILE A 131 -23.59 22.80 -7.91
CA ILE A 131 -22.77 21.69 -8.44
C ILE A 131 -21.45 22.21 -9.02
N ALA A 132 -20.34 21.71 -8.46
CA ALA A 132 -18.99 22.10 -8.83
C ALA A 132 -18.14 20.87 -9.18
N VAL A 133 -17.68 20.81 -10.43
CA VAL A 133 -16.78 19.80 -11.00
C VAL A 133 -15.34 20.31 -10.94
N SER A 134 -14.40 19.45 -10.56
CA SER A 134 -12.97 19.75 -10.65
C SER A 134 -12.16 18.59 -11.22
N VAL A 135 -11.33 18.91 -12.20
CA VAL A 135 -10.25 18.04 -12.69
C VAL A 135 -8.91 18.67 -12.28
N ARG A 136 -8.11 17.94 -11.53
CA ARG A 136 -6.85 18.43 -10.95
C ARG A 136 -5.81 17.34 -10.86
N TYR A 137 -4.55 17.72 -10.73
CA TYR A 137 -3.44 16.79 -10.48
C TYR A 137 -2.77 17.09 -9.13
N GLU A 138 -2.00 16.11 -8.65
CA GLU A 138 -1.23 16.17 -7.41
C GLU A 138 0.04 15.34 -7.58
N ILE A 139 1.20 15.93 -7.24
CA ILE A 139 2.49 15.22 -7.23
C ILE A 139 2.59 14.49 -5.89
N LEU A 140 2.84 13.18 -5.94
CA LEU A 140 2.88 12.29 -4.79
C LEU A 140 4.32 11.97 -4.35
N ALA A 141 5.26 11.97 -5.29
CA ALA A 141 6.70 12.00 -5.03
C ALA A 141 7.46 12.54 -6.25
N GLN A 142 8.61 13.18 -6.06
CA GLN A 142 9.49 13.61 -7.14
C GLN A 142 10.97 13.41 -6.78
N THR A 143 11.53 12.31 -7.27
CA THR A 143 12.93 11.91 -7.07
C THR A 143 13.71 11.93 -8.39
N ASP A 144 15.04 11.74 -8.34
CA ASP A 144 15.88 11.62 -9.55
C ASP A 144 15.58 10.35 -10.38
N ASN A 145 14.95 9.34 -9.77
CA ASN A 145 14.59 8.07 -10.43
C ASN A 145 13.13 8.04 -10.88
N TYR A 146 12.21 8.52 -10.05
CA TYR A 146 10.77 8.41 -10.27
C TYR A 146 10.00 9.71 -9.98
N LEU A 147 9.09 10.04 -10.90
CA LEU A 147 8.04 11.05 -10.73
C LEU A 147 6.69 10.35 -10.58
N SER A 148 6.07 10.50 -9.42
CA SER A 148 4.76 9.94 -9.09
C SER A 148 3.70 11.04 -8.99
N LEU A 149 2.57 10.87 -9.66
CA LEU A 149 1.45 11.82 -9.61
C LEU A 149 0.10 11.12 -9.75
N ARG A 150 -0.96 11.74 -9.23
CA ARG A 150 -2.35 11.35 -9.53
C ARG A 150 -3.09 12.45 -10.28
N ILE A 151 -3.87 12.06 -11.28
CA ILE A 151 -4.87 12.89 -11.94
C ILE A 151 -6.22 12.51 -11.37
N MET A 152 -6.98 13.49 -10.91
CA MET A 152 -8.25 13.33 -10.20
C MET A 152 -9.38 14.06 -10.92
N GLY A 153 -10.50 13.38 -11.12
CA GLY A 153 -11.80 13.99 -11.41
C GLY A 153 -12.71 13.86 -10.19
N THR A 154 -13.44 14.91 -9.82
CA THR A 154 -14.42 14.86 -8.72
C THR A 154 -15.47 15.95 -8.90
N ASP A 155 -16.67 15.72 -8.38
CA ASP A 155 -17.62 16.79 -8.07
C ASP A 155 -17.69 17.02 -6.54
N ASN A 156 -18.51 17.99 -6.12
CA ASN A 156 -18.73 18.37 -4.71
C ASN A 156 -19.96 17.71 -4.05
N TRP A 157 -20.76 16.97 -4.81
CA TRP A 157 -22.06 16.42 -4.44
C TRP A 157 -22.01 14.93 -4.12
N SER A 158 -21.24 14.16 -4.89
CA SER A 158 -21.23 12.70 -4.88
C SER A 158 -19.81 12.12 -4.81
N ARG A 159 -19.52 11.43 -3.70
CA ARG A 159 -18.26 10.70 -3.54
C ARG A 159 -18.12 9.52 -4.53
N ALA A 160 -19.19 9.10 -5.20
CA ALA A 160 -19.20 7.97 -6.13
C ALA A 160 -18.70 8.31 -7.55
N HIS A 161 -18.71 9.60 -7.94
CA HIS A 161 -18.17 10.05 -9.23
C HIS A 161 -16.71 10.47 -9.16
N TYR A 162 -16.07 10.39 -7.98
CA TYR A 162 -14.62 10.54 -7.87
C TYR A 162 -13.90 9.52 -8.76
N ARG A 163 -12.92 9.99 -9.53
CA ARG A 163 -11.98 9.18 -10.31
C ARG A 163 -10.55 9.59 -9.96
N ALA A 164 -9.63 8.63 -9.93
CA ALA A 164 -8.21 8.91 -10.01
C ALA A 164 -7.50 7.89 -10.89
N LYS A 165 -6.58 8.35 -11.74
CA LYS A 165 -5.53 7.50 -12.30
C LYS A 165 -4.18 7.96 -11.72
N TYR A 166 -3.44 6.98 -11.22
CA TYR A 166 -2.08 7.17 -10.73
C TYR A 166 -1.12 6.90 -11.88
N TYR A 167 -0.05 7.68 -11.93
CA TYR A 167 1.06 7.53 -12.87
C TYR A 167 2.36 7.57 -12.09
N THR A 168 3.23 6.62 -12.36
CA THR A 168 4.65 6.68 -12.00
C THR A 168 5.45 6.67 -13.29
N PHE A 169 6.32 7.66 -13.48
CA PHE A 169 7.24 7.74 -14.61
C PHE A 169 8.67 7.58 -14.16
N ASP A 170 9.42 6.73 -14.86
CA ASP A 170 10.88 6.71 -14.80
C ASP A 170 11.43 8.04 -15.34
N CYS A 171 12.29 8.71 -14.57
CA CYS A 171 12.78 10.05 -14.88
C CYS A 171 13.81 10.10 -16.01
N GLN A 172 14.51 8.99 -16.27
CA GLN A 172 15.58 8.93 -17.27
C GLN A 172 15.03 8.67 -18.68
N THR A 173 14.00 7.84 -18.79
CA THR A 173 13.41 7.32 -20.03
C THR A 173 12.02 7.88 -20.34
N GLY A 174 11.31 8.41 -19.33
CA GLY A 174 9.92 8.84 -19.44
C GLY A 174 8.94 7.67 -19.64
N GLN A 175 9.34 6.42 -19.36
CA GLN A 175 8.44 5.27 -19.41
C GLN A 175 7.52 5.22 -18.19
N THR A 176 6.32 4.68 -18.38
CA THR A 176 5.40 4.41 -17.26
C THR A 176 5.87 3.16 -16.56
N VAL A 177 6.05 3.22 -15.25
CA VAL A 177 6.48 2.09 -14.42
C VAL A 177 5.27 1.25 -14.02
N ALA A 178 5.34 -0.08 -14.18
CA ALA A 178 4.39 -1.04 -13.64
C ALA A 178 4.92 -1.66 -12.33
N LEU A 179 4.03 -2.20 -11.49
CA LEU A 179 4.41 -2.70 -10.17
C LEU A 179 5.40 -3.88 -10.24
N LYS A 180 5.28 -4.72 -11.27
CA LYS A 180 6.22 -5.80 -11.60
C LYS A 180 7.64 -5.32 -11.95
N ASP A 181 7.78 -4.09 -12.47
CA ASP A 181 9.10 -3.54 -12.82
C ASP A 181 9.89 -3.19 -11.54
N ILE A 182 9.19 -2.97 -10.41
CA ILE A 182 9.79 -2.69 -9.09
C ILE A 182 9.87 -3.93 -8.19
N LEU A 183 8.94 -4.88 -8.30
CA LEU A 183 8.87 -6.04 -7.42
C LEU A 183 9.29 -7.38 -8.06
N GLY A 184 9.44 -7.44 -9.39
CA GLY A 184 9.71 -8.66 -10.14
C GLY A 184 8.44 -9.44 -10.49
N ASP A 185 8.60 -10.65 -11.02
CA ASP A 185 7.46 -11.49 -11.46
C ASP A 185 6.52 -11.87 -10.30
N GLU A 186 7.06 -12.03 -9.08
CA GLU A 186 6.32 -12.33 -7.84
C GLU A 186 5.62 -11.10 -7.21
N TYR A 187 5.40 -10.02 -7.97
CA TYR A 187 4.87 -8.75 -7.45
C TYR A 187 3.54 -8.90 -6.71
N GLN A 188 2.63 -9.75 -7.21
CA GLN A 188 1.35 -10.03 -6.56
C GLN A 188 1.61 -10.65 -5.18
N THR A 189 2.35 -11.76 -5.12
CA THR A 189 2.72 -12.48 -3.89
C THR A 189 3.36 -11.55 -2.84
N ILE A 190 4.29 -10.68 -3.27
CA ILE A 190 5.01 -9.74 -2.39
C ILE A 190 4.07 -8.65 -1.85
N ALA A 191 3.24 -8.05 -2.71
CA ALA A 191 2.31 -7.01 -2.30
C ALA A 191 1.19 -7.57 -1.40
N ASP A 192 0.58 -8.68 -1.78
CA ASP A 192 -0.49 -9.37 -1.05
C ASP A 192 -0.11 -9.65 0.41
N VAL A 193 1.08 -10.21 0.64
CA VAL A 193 1.58 -10.52 1.99
C VAL A 193 1.86 -9.24 2.78
N SER A 194 2.43 -8.20 2.14
CA SER A 194 2.66 -6.91 2.80
C SER A 194 1.34 -6.21 3.17
N ILE A 195 0.30 -6.32 2.33
CA ILE A 195 -1.02 -5.72 2.52
C ILE A 195 -1.77 -6.46 3.64
N ARG A 196 -1.94 -7.80 3.56
CA ARG A 196 -2.66 -8.59 4.59
C ARG A 196 -2.08 -8.34 5.99
N ARG A 197 -0.76 -8.45 6.14
CA ARG A 197 -0.06 -8.14 7.40
C ARG A 197 -0.31 -6.71 7.90
N GLN A 198 -0.41 -5.73 7.00
CA GLN A 198 -0.73 -4.35 7.38
C GLN A 198 -2.21 -4.18 7.76
N MET A 199 -3.14 -4.90 7.12
CA MET A 199 -4.55 -4.96 7.54
C MET A 199 -4.68 -5.60 8.93
N ASP A 200 -3.96 -6.70 9.18
CA ASP A 200 -3.89 -7.36 10.49
C ASP A 200 -3.38 -6.41 11.57
N HIS A 201 -2.34 -5.62 11.28
CA HIS A 201 -1.80 -4.67 12.25
C HIS A 201 -2.69 -3.43 12.47
N ARG A 202 -3.30 -2.89 11.41
CA ARG A 202 -4.17 -1.69 11.49
C ARG A 202 -5.53 -1.99 12.12
N TRP A 203 -6.09 -3.17 11.86
CA TRP A 203 -7.48 -3.51 12.19
C TRP A 203 -7.64 -4.80 13.02
N ASN A 204 -6.56 -5.49 13.38
CA ASN A 204 -6.55 -6.65 14.29
C ASN A 204 -7.53 -7.78 13.90
N GLY A 205 -7.59 -8.09 12.59
CA GLY A 205 -8.56 -9.04 12.00
C GLY A 205 -10.04 -8.62 12.14
N GLY A 206 -10.30 -7.39 12.58
CA GLY A 206 -11.54 -7.00 13.26
C GLY A 206 -12.47 -6.06 12.49
N ALA A 207 -12.65 -6.23 11.18
CA ALA A 207 -13.76 -5.61 10.45
C ALA A 207 -14.13 -6.39 9.17
N SER A 208 -15.33 -6.99 9.13
CA SER A 208 -15.83 -7.69 7.93
C SER A 208 -16.42 -6.70 6.92
N TYR A 209 -15.55 -5.97 6.22
CA TYR A 209 -15.91 -5.00 5.17
C TYR A 209 -14.92 -5.03 4.00
N GLY A 210 -15.23 -5.88 3.01
CA GLY A 210 -14.39 -6.09 1.82
C GLY A 210 -13.32 -7.14 2.06
N THR A 211 -13.45 -8.31 1.42
CA THR A 211 -12.41 -9.34 1.44
C THR A 211 -11.29 -8.92 0.49
N PHE A 212 -10.09 -8.65 1.01
CA PHE A 212 -8.93 -8.41 0.15
C PHE A 212 -8.48 -9.72 -0.55
N THR A 213 -8.97 -9.89 -1.78
CA THR A 213 -8.72 -11.07 -2.63
C THR A 213 -7.31 -11.15 -3.19
N GLY A 214 -6.59 -10.02 -3.24
CA GLY A 214 -5.25 -9.88 -3.82
C GLY A 214 -5.18 -8.66 -4.75
N ILE A 215 -3.99 -8.37 -5.28
CA ILE A 215 -3.78 -7.34 -6.31
C ILE A 215 -3.62 -7.92 -7.73
N ASP A 216 -3.74 -7.07 -8.74
CA ASP A 216 -3.56 -7.36 -10.17
C ASP A 216 -2.67 -6.31 -10.88
N GLU A 217 -2.63 -6.32 -12.22
CA GLU A 217 -1.81 -5.40 -13.01
C GLU A 217 -2.43 -3.99 -13.23
N ASP A 218 -3.74 -3.82 -13.00
CA ASP A 218 -4.46 -2.54 -13.10
C ASP A 218 -4.58 -1.81 -11.75
N THR A 219 -4.33 -2.54 -10.66
CA THR A 219 -4.39 -2.08 -9.26
C THR A 219 -3.63 -0.75 -9.07
N PRO A 220 -4.29 0.31 -8.59
CA PRO A 220 -3.67 1.63 -8.46
C PRO A 220 -2.49 1.64 -7.48
N PHE A 221 -1.34 2.14 -7.94
CA PHE A 221 -0.18 2.36 -7.08
C PHE A 221 0.61 3.61 -7.53
N TYR A 222 1.48 4.09 -6.64
CA TYR A 222 2.52 5.08 -6.96
C TYR A 222 3.84 4.71 -6.26
N ILE A 223 4.97 5.31 -6.62
CA ILE A 223 6.23 5.18 -5.87
C ILE A 223 6.41 6.40 -4.94
N ASN A 224 6.74 6.18 -3.67
CA ASN A 224 6.96 7.26 -2.70
C ASN A 224 8.41 7.78 -2.70
N GLU A 225 8.67 8.84 -1.93
CA GLU A 225 9.99 9.48 -1.80
C GLU A 225 11.12 8.55 -1.28
N LYS A 226 10.81 7.35 -0.77
CA LYS A 226 11.80 6.33 -0.38
C LYS A 226 12.14 5.36 -1.51
N GLY A 227 11.47 5.46 -2.66
CA GLY A 227 11.55 4.49 -3.76
C GLY A 227 10.63 3.25 -3.58
N ASN A 228 9.80 3.19 -2.54
CA ASN A 228 8.90 2.07 -2.30
C ASN A 228 7.56 2.26 -3.06
N PRO A 229 6.99 1.21 -3.66
CA PRO A 229 5.60 1.24 -4.12
C PRO A 229 4.62 1.44 -2.97
N VAL A 230 3.54 2.16 -3.23
CA VAL A 230 2.40 2.34 -2.35
C VAL A 230 1.14 1.99 -3.14
N VAL A 231 0.48 0.90 -2.77
CA VAL A 231 -0.80 0.47 -3.35
C VAL A 231 -1.94 1.25 -2.71
N VAL A 232 -2.93 1.67 -3.51
CA VAL A 232 -4.01 2.57 -3.09
C VAL A 232 -5.38 1.99 -3.45
N PHE A 233 -6.19 1.71 -2.42
CA PHE A 233 -7.55 1.18 -2.59
C PHE A 233 -8.61 2.28 -2.57
N SER A 234 -9.75 2.03 -3.21
CA SER A 234 -10.91 2.93 -3.20
C SER A 234 -11.61 2.94 -1.83
N ALA A 235 -12.42 3.97 -1.60
CA ALA A 235 -13.29 4.00 -0.43
C ALA A 235 -14.30 2.84 -0.50
N TYR A 236 -14.52 2.15 0.62
CA TYR A 236 -15.38 0.96 0.73
C TYR A 236 -14.89 -0.31 0.00
N GLU A 237 -13.68 -0.33 -0.57
CA GLU A 237 -13.18 -1.48 -1.34
C GLU A 237 -12.72 -2.64 -0.45
N ILE A 238 -11.83 -2.37 0.52
CA ILE A 238 -11.31 -3.35 1.49
C ILE A 238 -11.36 -2.85 2.95
N ALA A 239 -12.06 -1.74 3.20
CA ALA A 239 -12.20 -1.13 4.51
C ALA A 239 -13.43 -0.21 4.58
N PRO A 240 -13.97 0.10 5.78
CA PRO A 240 -15.03 1.08 5.94
C PRO A 240 -14.63 2.48 5.42
N GLY A 241 -15.60 3.25 4.91
CA GLY A 241 -15.37 4.61 4.40
C GLY A 241 -14.88 5.65 5.42
N SER A 242 -14.70 5.29 6.70
CA SER A 242 -13.95 6.07 7.70
C SER A 242 -12.46 6.14 7.37
N GLU A 243 -11.91 5.06 6.79
CA GLU A 243 -10.49 4.96 6.43
C GLU A 243 -10.15 5.78 5.16
N GLY A 244 -11.16 6.40 4.54
CA GLY A 244 -11.01 7.23 3.34
C GLY A 244 -10.58 6.39 2.14
N ARG A 245 -9.26 6.30 1.92
CA ARG A 245 -8.63 5.39 0.96
C ARG A 245 -7.41 4.74 1.62
N PRO A 246 -7.46 3.45 1.91
CA PRO A 246 -6.32 2.73 2.45
C PRO A 246 -5.12 2.75 1.48
N GLU A 247 -4.01 3.34 1.92
CA GLU A 247 -2.72 3.32 1.23
C GLU A 247 -1.76 2.36 1.96
N PHE A 248 -1.04 1.51 1.22
CA PHE A 248 -0.17 0.45 1.74
C PHE A 248 1.22 0.50 1.11
N GLU A 249 2.22 0.87 1.89
CA GLU A 249 3.63 0.83 1.47
C GLU A 249 4.10 -0.63 1.34
N ILE A 250 4.58 -1.01 0.15
CA ILE A 250 5.05 -2.35 -0.17
C ILE A 250 6.57 -2.39 0.01
N ILE A 251 7.00 -2.71 1.22
CA ILE A 251 8.40 -2.98 1.53
C ILE A 251 8.73 -4.38 0.99
N ARG A 252 9.67 -4.47 0.03
CA ARG A 252 10.19 -5.75 -0.46
C ARG A 252 10.85 -6.51 0.71
N PRO A 253 10.47 -7.76 1.01
CA PRO A 253 11.15 -8.57 2.02
C PRO A 253 12.61 -8.81 1.62
N TYR A 254 13.51 -8.93 2.60
CA TYR A 254 14.95 -9.04 2.31
C TYR A 254 15.27 -10.42 1.70
N ALA A 255 15.98 -10.46 0.57
CA ALA A 255 16.35 -11.71 -0.08
C ALA A 255 17.44 -12.44 0.72
N VAL A 256 17.17 -13.69 1.10
CA VAL A 256 18.08 -14.58 1.83
C VAL A 256 18.42 -15.74 0.90
N ASP A 257 19.71 -16.04 0.75
CA ASP A 257 20.18 -17.03 -0.25
C ASP A 257 19.92 -18.48 0.20
N SER A 258 19.97 -18.74 1.51
CA SER A 258 19.73 -20.09 2.04
C SER A 258 19.32 -20.12 3.52
N LEU A 259 18.70 -21.22 3.94
CA LEU A 259 18.46 -21.54 5.36
C LEU A 259 19.74 -21.44 6.22
N SER A 260 20.93 -21.70 5.65
CA SER A 260 22.20 -21.61 6.38
C SER A 260 22.50 -20.19 6.88
N GLU A 261 22.11 -19.17 6.11
CA GLU A 261 22.29 -17.75 6.48
C GLU A 261 21.48 -17.40 7.74
N LEU A 262 20.28 -17.98 7.88
CA LEU A 262 19.44 -17.83 9.08
C LEU A 262 20.11 -18.40 10.34
N THR A 263 20.86 -19.50 10.19
CA THR A 263 21.59 -20.11 11.33
C THR A 263 22.75 -19.25 11.81
N GLY A 264 23.22 -18.29 11.01
CA GLY A 264 24.21 -17.29 11.41
C GLY A 264 23.74 -16.34 12.52
N LEU A 265 22.43 -16.25 12.76
CA LEU A 265 21.86 -15.53 13.91
C LEU A 265 22.12 -16.22 15.26
N LEU A 266 22.32 -17.55 15.29
CA LEU A 266 22.42 -18.31 16.54
C LEU A 266 23.68 -17.90 17.31
N GLY A 267 23.50 -17.46 18.56
CA GLY A 267 24.57 -16.93 19.41
C GLY A 267 24.88 -15.44 19.23
N MET A 268 24.23 -14.73 18.30
CA MET A 268 24.33 -13.26 18.22
C MET A 268 23.57 -12.58 19.36
N ASN A 269 23.94 -11.35 19.70
CA ASN A 269 23.12 -10.50 20.55
C ASN A 269 21.96 -9.87 19.74
N ASP A 270 20.79 -9.78 20.35
CA ASP A 270 19.60 -9.10 19.84
C ASP A 270 19.89 -7.74 19.16
N GLU A 271 20.73 -6.90 19.79
CA GLU A 271 21.03 -5.56 19.29
C GLU A 271 21.79 -5.60 17.95
N ASP A 272 22.77 -6.51 17.79
CA ASP A 272 23.49 -6.72 16.54
C ASP A 272 22.56 -7.22 15.43
N THR A 273 21.60 -8.08 15.78
CA THR A 273 20.63 -8.62 14.80
C THR A 273 19.61 -7.59 14.34
N SER A 274 19.39 -6.50 15.08
CA SER A 274 18.31 -5.53 14.88
C SER A 274 18.23 -4.92 13.46
N ARG A 275 19.35 -4.81 12.75
CA ARG A 275 19.44 -4.23 11.39
C ARG A 275 19.59 -5.27 10.27
N LEU A 276 19.73 -6.56 10.61
CA LEU A 276 19.82 -7.63 9.62
C LEU A 276 18.48 -7.82 8.89
N PHE A 277 18.54 -8.44 7.71
CA PHE A 277 17.38 -8.83 6.92
C PHE A 277 16.32 -7.70 6.72
N GLY A 278 16.79 -6.47 6.47
CA GLY A 278 15.93 -5.30 6.26
C GLY A 278 15.39 -4.63 7.53
N GLY A 279 15.70 -5.15 8.72
CA GLY A 279 15.33 -4.59 10.02
C GLY A 279 14.39 -5.48 10.82
N GLY A 280 14.89 -6.03 11.94
CA GLY A 280 14.14 -6.91 12.83
C GLY A 280 13.27 -6.13 13.82
N ARG A 281 11.95 -6.27 13.72
CA ARG A 281 10.99 -5.70 14.68
C ARG A 281 11.00 -6.52 15.96
N GLU A 282 10.94 -5.87 17.11
CA GLU A 282 10.89 -6.58 18.40
C GLU A 282 9.63 -7.42 18.56
N ASN A 283 9.80 -8.61 19.13
CA ASN A 283 8.75 -9.56 19.47
C ASN A 283 8.67 -9.70 20.99
N TRP A 284 7.48 -9.43 21.54
CA TRP A 284 7.21 -9.40 22.97
C TRP A 284 5.98 -10.27 23.28
N SER A 285 5.86 -10.74 24.51
CA SER A 285 4.63 -11.35 25.01
C SER A 285 3.44 -10.38 24.89
N ALA A 286 2.21 -10.90 24.88
CA ALA A 286 0.99 -10.09 24.66
C ALA A 286 0.76 -9.01 25.73
N ASP A 287 1.25 -9.23 26.94
CA ASP A 287 1.26 -8.30 28.08
C ASP A 287 2.52 -7.39 28.12
N ARG A 288 3.46 -7.60 27.19
CA ARG A 288 4.78 -6.93 27.07
C ARG A 288 5.69 -7.09 28.29
N THR A 289 5.51 -8.12 29.12
CA THR A 289 6.40 -8.39 30.26
C THR A 289 7.64 -9.19 29.90
N PHE A 290 7.62 -9.96 28.81
CA PHE A 290 8.71 -10.82 28.38
C PHE A 290 9.14 -10.52 26.94
N PHE A 291 10.44 -10.31 26.73
CA PHE A 291 11.04 -10.15 25.42
C PHE A 291 11.30 -11.53 24.81
N VAL A 292 10.71 -11.80 23.63
CA VAL A 292 10.87 -13.09 22.93
C VAL A 292 12.06 -13.05 21.97
N GLY A 293 12.26 -11.93 21.27
CA GLY A 293 13.28 -11.80 20.23
C GLY A 293 12.87 -10.79 19.16
N ARG A 294 13.12 -11.10 17.88
CA ARG A 294 12.75 -10.25 16.73
C ARG A 294 11.99 -11.03 15.67
N THR A 295 11.25 -10.31 14.83
CA THR A 295 10.58 -10.80 13.62
C THR A 295 11.11 -10.04 12.41
N TYR A 296 11.50 -10.78 11.36
CA TYR A 296 12.00 -10.29 10.08
C TYR A 296 11.10 -10.79 8.94
N GLU A 297 11.12 -10.07 7.82
CA GLU A 297 10.36 -10.39 6.61
C GLU A 297 11.37 -10.70 5.51
N ILE A 298 11.41 -11.94 5.04
CA ILE A 298 12.43 -12.37 4.07
C ILE A 298 11.81 -13.01 2.82
N MET A 299 12.49 -12.91 1.69
CA MET A 299 12.28 -13.79 0.54
C MET A 299 13.30 -14.92 0.63
N LEU A 300 12.87 -16.17 0.70
CA LEU A 300 13.74 -17.35 0.69
C LEU A 300 13.20 -18.37 -0.30
N HIS A 301 14.07 -18.88 -1.18
CA HIS A 301 13.71 -19.78 -2.28
C HIS A 301 12.54 -19.27 -3.16
N GLY A 302 12.45 -17.94 -3.33
CA GLY A 302 11.41 -17.27 -4.10
C GLY A 302 10.08 -17.04 -3.36
N GLN A 303 9.92 -17.53 -2.13
CA GLN A 303 8.70 -17.37 -1.34
C GLN A 303 8.90 -16.35 -0.20
N PRO A 304 7.91 -15.51 0.12
CA PRO A 304 7.96 -14.69 1.32
C PRO A 304 7.81 -15.59 2.57
N CYS A 305 8.65 -15.37 3.57
CA CYS A 305 8.63 -16.09 4.83
C CYS A 305 8.85 -15.14 6.01
N ARG A 306 8.29 -15.48 7.17
CA ARG A 306 8.50 -14.74 8.41
C ARG A 306 9.54 -15.45 9.27
N LEU A 307 10.67 -14.80 9.50
CA LEU A 307 11.73 -15.31 10.35
C LEU A 307 11.57 -14.73 11.76
N PHE A 308 11.63 -15.57 12.78
CA PHE A 308 11.61 -15.19 14.18
C PHE A 308 12.91 -15.62 14.86
N THR A 309 13.47 -14.77 15.72
CA THR A 309 14.46 -15.21 16.73
C THR A 309 13.76 -15.46 18.07
N ILE A 310 14.28 -16.43 18.82
CA ILE A 310 13.97 -16.65 20.23
C ILE A 310 15.27 -16.39 21.01
N CYS A 311 15.19 -15.51 22.02
CA CYS A 311 16.35 -15.03 22.77
C CYS A 311 16.34 -15.49 24.22
N SER A 312 17.54 -15.70 24.75
CA SER A 312 17.80 -15.89 26.18
C SER A 312 17.47 -14.62 26.98
N ARG A 313 17.48 -14.74 28.32
CA ARG A 313 17.35 -13.58 29.23
C ARG A 313 18.46 -12.54 29.03
N ASP A 314 19.63 -12.97 28.58
CA ASP A 314 20.80 -12.13 28.29
C ASP A 314 20.79 -11.59 26.85
N LYS A 315 19.63 -11.67 26.17
CA LYS A 315 19.41 -11.23 24.78
C LYS A 315 20.30 -11.94 23.73
N ILE A 316 20.74 -13.17 24.00
CA ILE A 316 21.45 -13.99 23.01
C ILE A 316 20.44 -14.85 22.24
N VAL A 317 20.52 -14.90 20.91
CA VAL A 317 19.62 -15.73 20.09
C VAL A 317 19.93 -17.22 20.31
N GLU A 318 18.98 -17.95 20.90
CA GLU A 318 19.09 -19.39 21.19
C GLU A 318 18.45 -20.26 20.10
N ALA A 319 17.43 -19.76 19.40
CA ALA A 319 16.79 -20.46 18.30
C ALA A 319 16.27 -19.49 17.23
N VAL A 320 16.11 -19.99 16.01
CA VAL A 320 15.38 -19.32 14.92
C VAL A 320 14.19 -20.16 14.49
N SER A 321 13.08 -19.53 14.13
CA SER A 321 11.90 -20.21 13.59
C SER A 321 11.43 -19.50 12.33
N LEU A 322 11.38 -20.24 11.23
CA LEU A 322 10.92 -19.78 9.93
C LEU A 322 9.47 -20.23 9.72
N TRP A 323 8.56 -19.27 9.53
CA TRP A 323 7.19 -19.53 9.13
C TRP A 323 7.09 -19.36 7.61
N VAL A 324 6.81 -20.47 6.93
CA VAL A 324 6.71 -20.58 5.47
C VAL A 324 5.27 -20.42 5.01
N ILE A 325 4.33 -20.97 5.78
CA ILE A 325 2.88 -20.84 5.59
C ILE A 325 2.27 -20.63 6.98
N GLY A 326 1.42 -19.62 7.15
CA GLY A 326 0.96 -19.13 8.45
C GLY A 326 -0.55 -19.18 8.69
N GLY A 327 -1.28 -20.00 7.94
CA GLY A 327 -2.75 -20.10 7.98
C GLY A 327 -3.45 -19.45 6.78
N GLU A 328 -2.76 -18.66 5.96
CA GLU A 328 -3.34 -17.96 4.81
C GLU A 328 -3.72 -18.86 3.63
N ARG A 329 -3.21 -20.10 3.58
CA ARG A 329 -3.52 -21.11 2.57
C ARG A 329 -3.25 -22.53 3.08
N PRO A 330 -3.84 -23.59 2.49
CA PRO A 330 -3.44 -24.95 2.79
C PRO A 330 -1.99 -25.26 2.40
N VAL A 331 -1.35 -26.13 3.18
CA VAL A 331 -0.01 -26.69 2.92
C VAL A 331 -0.16 -27.86 1.95
N THR A 332 0.40 -27.75 0.74
CA THR A 332 0.38 -28.85 -0.21
C THR A 332 1.48 -29.86 0.08
N GLU A 333 1.34 -31.10 -0.42
CA GLU A 333 2.42 -32.10 -0.37
C GLU A 333 3.68 -31.62 -1.10
N ARG A 334 3.52 -30.79 -2.14
CA ARG A 334 4.64 -30.16 -2.86
C ARG A 334 5.39 -29.14 -1.99
N ASP A 335 4.68 -28.32 -1.22
CA ASP A 335 5.32 -27.39 -0.26
C ASP A 335 6.15 -28.17 0.77
N ALA A 336 5.52 -29.14 1.44
CA ALA A 336 6.18 -29.94 2.48
C ALA A 336 7.32 -30.83 1.94
N ALA A 337 7.27 -31.26 0.68
CA ALA A 337 8.36 -31.96 0.03
C ALA A 337 9.53 -31.02 -0.33
N ALA A 338 9.26 -29.86 -0.91
CA ALA A 338 10.28 -28.89 -1.30
C ALA A 338 11.03 -28.34 -0.07
N TRP A 339 10.30 -27.93 0.97
CA TRP A 339 10.92 -27.39 2.18
C TRP A 339 11.66 -28.46 3.00
N ALA A 340 11.19 -29.70 3.03
CA ALA A 340 11.98 -30.80 3.58
C ALA A 340 13.29 -31.03 2.79
N ALA A 341 13.28 -30.93 1.45
CA ALA A 341 14.50 -31.05 0.64
C ALA A 341 15.49 -29.90 0.89
N TYR A 342 15.02 -28.67 1.10
CA TYR A 342 15.87 -27.54 1.51
C TYR A 342 16.51 -27.78 2.88
N VAL A 343 15.76 -28.28 3.87
CA VAL A 343 16.32 -28.61 5.20
C VAL A 343 17.27 -29.81 5.14
N THR A 344 16.95 -30.89 4.42
CA THR A 344 17.87 -32.02 4.17
C THR A 344 19.18 -31.53 3.55
N THR A 345 19.12 -30.60 2.58
CA THR A 345 20.29 -30.02 1.92
C THR A 345 21.13 -29.18 2.88
N MET A 346 20.50 -28.32 3.71
CA MET A 346 21.18 -27.56 4.75
C MET A 346 21.84 -28.47 5.79
N MET A 347 21.14 -29.51 6.24
CA MET A 347 21.59 -30.39 7.33
C MET A 347 22.60 -31.45 6.88
N GLY A 348 22.53 -31.91 5.62
CA GLY A 348 23.38 -32.97 5.08
C GLY A 348 22.99 -34.38 5.56
N THR A 349 21.75 -34.58 6.00
CA THR A 349 21.17 -35.86 6.42
C THR A 349 19.68 -35.88 6.07
N GLU A 350 19.11 -37.06 5.92
CA GLU A 350 17.64 -37.22 5.87
C GLU A 350 17.00 -37.04 7.25
N PRO A 351 15.70 -36.68 7.32
CA PRO A 351 14.99 -36.54 8.58
C PRO A 351 14.58 -37.89 9.18
N THR A 352 14.53 -37.93 10.51
CA THR A 352 13.61 -38.83 11.21
C THR A 352 12.20 -38.25 11.15
N LEU A 353 11.23 -39.07 10.74
CA LEU A 353 9.80 -38.76 10.87
C LEU A 353 9.34 -39.12 12.29
N ASP A 354 8.63 -38.21 12.96
CA ASP A 354 7.90 -38.60 14.17
C ASP A 354 6.75 -39.55 13.71
N PRO A 355 6.56 -40.74 14.32
CA PRO A 355 5.67 -41.78 13.78
C PRO A 355 4.19 -41.45 13.96
N ASP A 356 3.87 -40.70 15.02
CA ASP A 356 2.53 -40.26 15.37
C ASP A 356 2.31 -38.78 15.00
N ILE A 357 1.05 -38.40 14.83
CA ILE A 357 0.67 -36.99 14.77
C ILE A 357 0.80 -36.42 16.20
N SER A 358 1.44 -35.26 16.33
CA SER A 358 1.62 -34.60 17.62
C SER A 358 0.27 -34.21 18.26
N GLU A 359 0.26 -33.95 19.57
CA GLU A 359 -0.95 -33.48 20.29
C GLU A 359 -1.54 -32.18 19.68
N GLY A 360 -0.69 -31.36 19.03
CA GLY A 360 -1.10 -30.16 18.29
C GLY A 360 -1.58 -30.42 16.85
N GLY A 361 -1.77 -31.68 16.44
CA GLY A 361 -2.24 -32.05 15.10
C GLY A 361 -1.19 -31.97 13.99
N SER A 362 0.07 -31.66 14.32
CA SER A 362 1.15 -31.52 13.33
C SER A 362 1.88 -32.84 13.06
N ARG A 363 2.28 -33.05 11.80
CA ARG A 363 3.25 -34.07 11.39
C ARG A 363 4.64 -33.44 11.41
N ASN A 364 5.59 -34.06 12.10
CA ASN A 364 6.93 -33.51 12.26
C ASN A 364 7.97 -34.26 11.43
N ARG A 365 8.97 -33.52 10.94
CA ARG A 365 10.24 -34.07 10.45
C ARG A 365 11.37 -33.45 11.24
N ARG A 366 12.34 -34.24 11.69
CA ARG A 366 13.44 -33.80 12.54
C ARG A 366 14.78 -34.20 11.94
N TRP A 367 15.71 -33.26 11.92
CA TRP A 367 17.09 -33.46 11.50
C TRP A 367 18.00 -33.14 12.70
N ASN A 368 19.00 -33.99 12.94
CA ASN A 368 20.07 -33.74 13.91
C ASN A 368 21.42 -33.95 13.19
N ALA A 369 22.14 -32.86 12.94
CA ALA A 369 23.42 -32.86 12.24
C ALA A 369 24.14 -31.52 12.49
N LYS A 370 25.46 -31.47 12.24
CA LYS A 370 26.24 -30.20 12.27
C LYS A 370 26.13 -29.40 13.59
N LYS A 371 25.84 -30.07 14.72
CA LYS A 371 25.52 -29.48 16.04
C LYS A 371 24.23 -28.63 16.07
N LEU A 372 23.31 -28.85 15.13
CA LEU A 372 21.99 -28.24 15.08
C LEU A 372 20.90 -29.31 15.17
N ILE A 373 19.77 -28.94 15.75
CA ILE A 373 18.50 -29.64 15.62
C ILE A 373 17.60 -28.75 14.78
N ALA A 374 17.07 -29.29 13.67
CA ALA A 374 16.03 -28.65 12.88
C ALA A 374 14.75 -29.50 12.97
N VAL A 375 13.61 -28.84 13.17
CA VAL A 375 12.28 -29.48 13.20
C VAL A 375 11.35 -28.74 12.25
N MET A 376 10.81 -29.44 11.26
CA MET A 376 9.74 -28.94 10.40
C MET A 376 8.40 -29.46 10.93
N HIS A 377 7.50 -28.54 11.24
CA HIS A 377 6.14 -28.83 11.68
C HIS A 377 5.16 -28.58 10.54
N GLN A 378 4.40 -29.62 10.15
CA GLN A 378 3.38 -29.55 9.10
C GLN A 378 1.98 -29.76 9.68
N MET A 379 1.14 -28.73 9.61
CA MET A 379 -0.31 -28.77 9.84
C MET A 379 -1.05 -28.64 8.48
N PRO A 380 -2.39 -28.69 8.43
CA PRO A 380 -3.14 -28.54 7.17
C PRO A 380 -2.94 -27.18 6.48
N ASP A 381 -2.65 -26.14 7.25
CA ASP A 381 -2.63 -24.71 6.87
C ASP A 381 -1.40 -23.95 7.41
N ILE A 382 -0.58 -24.57 8.26
CA ILE A 382 0.64 -23.98 8.83
C ILE A 382 1.86 -24.87 8.52
N LEU A 383 2.95 -24.26 8.05
CA LEU A 383 4.23 -24.91 7.80
C LEU A 383 5.36 -24.05 8.41
N THR A 384 6.05 -24.59 9.42
CA THR A 384 7.16 -23.90 10.09
C THR A 384 8.40 -24.78 10.19
N ILE A 385 9.58 -24.16 10.27
CA ILE A 385 10.88 -24.81 10.45
C ILE A 385 11.61 -24.10 11.60
N SER A 386 11.76 -24.78 12.74
CA SER A 386 12.53 -24.29 13.89
C SER A 386 13.92 -24.90 13.90
N ILE A 387 14.97 -24.08 14.08
CA ILE A 387 16.37 -24.48 14.10
C ILE A 387 17.03 -23.93 15.36
N GLN A 388 17.72 -24.79 16.11
CA GLN A 388 18.40 -24.45 17.35
C GLN A 388 19.69 -25.29 17.50
N PRO A 389 20.66 -24.88 18.34
CA PRO A 389 21.82 -25.71 18.66
C PRO A 389 21.40 -27.04 19.32
N ALA A 390 22.17 -28.09 19.06
CA ALA A 390 22.00 -29.41 19.67
C ALA A 390 22.54 -29.41 21.11
N VAL A 391 21.85 -28.71 22.02
CA VAL A 391 22.19 -28.66 23.45
C VAL A 391 21.60 -29.88 24.15
N GLY A 392 22.43 -30.89 24.44
CA GLY A 392 22.06 -31.99 25.33
C GLY A 392 22.18 -33.40 24.76
N GLU A 393 23.37 -33.79 24.31
CA GLU A 393 23.91 -35.08 24.77
C GLU A 393 25.03 -34.76 25.76
N LEU A 394 24.86 -35.20 27.02
CA LEU A 394 25.95 -35.29 27.98
C LEU A 394 26.72 -36.59 27.65
N HIS A 395 28.00 -36.47 27.31
CA HIS A 395 28.94 -37.58 27.21
C HIS A 395 29.42 -38.01 28.61
#